data_AF-A0ABD1QKR6-F1
#
_entry.id   AF-A0ABD1QKR6-F1
#
_cell.length_a   1.000
_cell.length_b   1.000
_cell.length_c   1.000
_cell.angle_alpha   90.00
_cell.angle_beta   90.00
_cell.angle_gamma   90.00
#
_symmetry.space_group_name_H-M   'P 1'
#
loop_
_entity.id
_entity.type
_entity.pdbx_description
1 polymer ?
#
loop_
_entity_poly.entity_id
_entity_poly.type
_entity_poly.pdbx_seq_one_letter_code
_entity_poly.pdbx_strand_id
1 'polypeptide(L)'
;MNATVCELNLQLGHILNELEVETKRGETLDHLIKSSQSHYWWESPVSKLGLHELEQLRNAMEELTKTVTTQASKLMSVVTNPSSFFKSTGAGVFDQYESKPTHDQVFLGSSTAPVNDNFGYCHGFF
;
A
#
# COMPACT_ATOMS: atom_id res chain seq x y z
N MET A 1 30.71 -7.02 44.14
CA MET A 1 29.40 -7.10 43.47
C MET A 1 29.67 -7.41 42.00
N ASN A 2 29.05 -8.45 41.44
CA ASN A 2 29.49 -9.07 40.19
C ASN A 2 28.89 -8.35 38.97
N ALA A 3 29.41 -7.15 38.68
CA ALA A 3 28.89 -6.26 37.62
C ALA A 3 28.90 -6.91 36.23
N THR A 4 29.84 -7.81 35.96
CA THR A 4 29.92 -8.56 34.70
C THR A 4 28.79 -9.58 34.57
N VAL A 5 28.37 -10.23 35.65
CA VAL A 5 27.20 -11.13 35.63
C VAL A 5 25.91 -10.37 35.40
N CYS A 6 25.75 -9.17 35.97
CA CYS A 6 24.58 -8.34 35.72
C CYS A 6 24.49 -7.91 34.24
N GLU A 7 25.61 -7.49 33.65
CA GLU A 7 25.70 -7.11 32.24
C GLU A 7 25.36 -8.28 31.31
N LEU A 8 25.94 -9.46 31.56
CA LEU A 8 25.66 -10.66 30.77
C LEU A 8 24.19 -11.08 30.84
N ASN A 9 23.57 -10.96 32.01
CA ASN A 9 22.13 -11.23 32.16
C ASN A 9 21.25 -10.24 31.39
N LEU A 10 21.66 -8.97 31.33
CA LEU A 10 20.95 -7.95 30.55
C LEU A 10 21.03 -8.27 29.05
N GLN A 11 22.23 -8.60 28.55
CA GLN A 11 22.45 -9.00 27.16
C GLN A 11 21.67 -10.26 26.80
N LEU A 12 21.65 -11.26 27.68
CA LEU A 12 20.87 -12.47 27.48
C LEU A 12 19.36 -12.15 27.39
N GLY A 13 18.85 -11.30 28.28
CA GLY A 13 17.45 -10.86 28.24
C GLY A 13 17.09 -10.15 26.93
N HIS A 14 17.99 -9.30 26.42
CA HIS A 14 17.80 -8.63 25.13
C HIS A 14 17.71 -9.63 23.98
N ILE A 15 18.66 -10.57 23.89
CA ILE A 15 18.70 -11.58 22.83
C ILE A 15 17.44 -12.47 22.88
N LEU A 16 16.99 -12.85 24.07
CA LEU A 16 15.76 -13.64 24.23
C LEU A 16 14.53 -12.88 23.75
N ASN A 17 14.44 -11.58 24.03
CA ASN A 17 13.35 -10.74 23.55
C ASN A 17 13.37 -10.61 22.02
N GLU A 18 14.54 -10.39 21.42
CA GLU A 18 14.68 -10.34 19.95
C GLU A 18 14.26 -11.68 19.31
N LEU A 19 14.67 -12.80 19.91
CA LEU A 19 14.29 -14.14 19.46
C LEU A 19 12.77 -14.35 19.55
N GLU A 20 12.14 -13.91 20.63
CA GLU A 20 10.68 -14.01 20.80
C GLU A 20 9.94 -13.18 19.75
N VAL A 21 10.39 -11.95 19.47
CA VAL A 21 9.82 -11.10 18.42
C VAL A 21 9.94 -11.78 17.05
N GLU A 22 11.10 -12.32 16.72
CA GLU A 22 11.31 -13.00 15.44
C GLU A 22 10.47 -14.28 15.33
N THR A 23 10.30 -15.02 16.43
CA THR A 23 9.44 -16.20 16.50
C THR A 23 7.98 -15.82 16.21
N LYS A 24 7.45 -14.78 16.87
CA LYS A 24 6.08 -14.29 16.62
C LYS A 24 5.88 -13.80 15.19
N ARG A 25 6.90 -13.17 14.61
CA ARG A 25 6.89 -12.73 13.20
C ARG A 25 6.78 -13.94 12.27
N GLY A 26 7.57 -14.98 12.52
CA GLY A 26 7.50 -16.26 11.80
C GLY A 26 6.12 -16.91 11.90
N GLU A 27 5.56 -17.00 13.11
CA GLU A 27 4.22 -17.56 13.34
C GLU A 27 3.12 -16.78 12.59
N THR A 28 3.22 -15.45 12.57
CA THR A 28 2.28 -14.58 11.84
C THR A 28 2.37 -14.82 10.34
N LEU A 29 3.59 -14.93 9.81
CA LEU A 29 3.81 -15.23 8.40
C LEU A 29 3.27 -16.62 8.02
N ASP A 30 3.53 -17.63 8.85
CA ASP A 30 3.01 -18.97 8.67
C ASP A 30 1.48 -19.00 8.66
N HIS A 31 0.85 -18.23 9.55
CA HIS A 31 -0.60 -18.10 9.58
C HIS A 31 -1.13 -17.45 8.29
N LEU A 32 -0.49 -16.37 7.82
CA LEU A 32 -0.85 -15.70 6.59
C LEU A 32 -0.77 -16.66 5.40
N ILE A 33 0.37 -17.35 5.23
CA ILE A 33 0.58 -18.32 4.14
C ILE A 33 -0.45 -19.46 4.21
N LYS A 34 -0.71 -20.01 5.40
CA LYS A 34 -1.72 -21.08 5.56
C LYS A 34 -3.12 -20.60 5.20
N SER A 35 -3.48 -19.37 5.57
CA SER A 35 -4.78 -18.79 5.24
C SER A 35 -4.95 -18.57 3.74
N SER A 36 -3.88 -18.15 3.07
CA SER A 36 -3.89 -17.74 1.67
C SER A 36 -3.81 -18.95 0.72
N GLN A 37 -3.15 -20.04 1.14
CA GLN A 37 -3.15 -21.35 0.47
C GLN A 37 -4.55 -21.92 0.17
N SER A 38 -5.55 -21.59 0.99
CA SER A 38 -6.93 -22.04 0.75
C SER A 38 -7.58 -21.31 -0.42
N HIS A 39 -7.10 -20.11 -0.76
CA HIS A 39 -7.68 -19.23 -1.75
C HIS A 39 -6.92 -19.23 -3.07
N TYR A 40 -5.61 -19.47 -3.03
CA TYR A 40 -4.74 -19.40 -4.20
C TYR A 40 -3.92 -20.68 -4.34
N TRP A 41 -4.13 -21.39 -5.46
CA TRP A 41 -3.41 -22.63 -5.75
C TRP A 41 -1.90 -22.43 -5.82
N TRP A 42 -1.43 -21.28 -6.33
CA TRP A 42 0.00 -20.98 -6.50
C TRP A 42 0.76 -20.72 -5.20
N GLU A 43 0.06 -20.56 -4.07
CA GLU A 43 0.66 -20.43 -2.74
C GLU A 43 0.83 -21.79 -2.03
N SER A 44 0.29 -22.86 -2.63
CA SER A 44 0.51 -24.23 -2.16
C SER A 44 2.00 -24.60 -2.28
N PRO A 45 2.54 -25.44 -1.39
CA PRO A 45 3.91 -25.95 -1.52
C PRO A 45 4.17 -26.50 -2.93
N VAL A 46 5.34 -26.18 -3.49
CA VAL A 46 5.75 -26.60 -4.85
C VAL A 46 5.60 -28.12 -5.06
N SER A 47 5.84 -28.91 -4.02
CA SER A 47 5.68 -30.38 -4.05
C SER A 47 4.23 -30.85 -4.26
N LYS A 48 3.26 -29.98 -4.05
CA LYS A 48 1.81 -30.27 -4.19
C LYS A 48 1.23 -29.73 -5.50
N LEU A 49 1.99 -28.96 -6.27
CA LEU A 49 1.54 -28.41 -7.55
C LEU A 49 1.67 -29.44 -8.66
N GLY A 50 0.66 -29.50 -9.53
CA GLY A 50 0.70 -30.29 -10.75
C GLY A 50 1.64 -29.69 -11.79
N LEU A 51 2.06 -30.50 -12.78
CA LEU A 51 2.97 -30.05 -13.84
C LEU A 51 2.44 -28.82 -14.59
N HIS A 52 1.14 -28.79 -14.87
CA HIS A 52 0.51 -27.67 -15.59
C HIS A 52 0.50 -26.39 -14.76
N GLU A 53 0.21 -26.49 -13.47
CA GLU A 53 0.24 -25.36 -12.52
C GLU A 53 1.66 -24.80 -12.38
N LEU A 54 2.66 -25.68 -12.29
CA LEU A 54 4.07 -25.31 -12.26
C LEU A 54 4.50 -24.57 -13.52
N GLU A 55 4.04 -25.03 -14.69
CA GLU A 55 4.34 -24.37 -15.96
C GLU A 55 3.71 -22.97 -16.04
N GLN A 56 2.45 -22.83 -15.63
CA GLN A 56 1.79 -21.53 -15.55
C GLN A 56 2.52 -20.60 -14.58
N LEU A 57 2.88 -21.10 -13.40
CA LEU A 57 3.59 -20.32 -12.38
C LEU A 57 4.96 -19.85 -12.88
N ARG A 58 5.72 -20.73 -13.52
CA ARG A 58 7.00 -20.38 -14.16
C ARG A 58 6.82 -19.23 -15.16
N ASN A 59 5.88 -19.38 -16.09
CA ASN A 59 5.67 -18.38 -17.14
C ASN A 59 5.26 -17.03 -16.53
N ALA A 60 4.36 -17.03 -15.55
CA ALA A 60 3.94 -15.82 -14.83
C ALA A 60 5.10 -15.16 -14.07
N MET A 61 5.96 -15.94 -13.42
CA MET A 61 7.14 -15.42 -12.73
C MET A 61 8.17 -14.81 -13.70
N GLU A 62 8.35 -15.40 -14.88
CA GLU A 62 9.21 -14.85 -15.93
C GLU A 62 8.69 -13.50 -16.45
N GLU A 63 7.37 -13.40 -16.69
CA GLU A 63 6.73 -12.14 -17.09
C GLU A 63 6.81 -11.07 -16.01
N LEU A 64 6.58 -11.45 -14.75
CA LEU A 64 6.72 -10.55 -13.61
C LEU A 64 8.15 -10.03 -13.52
N THR A 65 9.15 -10.92 -13.65
CA THR A 65 10.57 -10.54 -13.63
C THR A 65 10.88 -9.52 -14.73
N LYS A 66 10.43 -9.75 -15.97
CA LYS A 66 10.61 -8.80 -17.09
C LYS A 66 9.97 -7.44 -16.79
N THR A 67 8.78 -7.45 -16.20
CA THR A 67 8.04 -6.24 -15.86
C THR A 67 8.76 -5.45 -14.77
N VAL A 68 9.20 -6.11 -13.70
CA VAL A 68 9.91 -5.49 -12.58
C VAL A 68 11.25 -4.93 -13.02
N THR A 69 12.05 -5.67 -13.80
CA THR A 69 13.34 -5.17 -14.30
C THR A 69 13.16 -3.96 -15.21
N THR A 70 12.15 -3.99 -16.09
CA THR A 70 11.80 -2.86 -16.95
C THR A 70 11.41 -1.63 -16.13
N GLN A 71 10.58 -1.79 -15.09
CA GLN A 71 10.22 -0.68 -14.21
C GLN A 71 11.42 -0.14 -13.43
N ALA A 72 12.27 -1.03 -12.89
CA ALA A 72 13.49 -0.63 -12.19
C ALA A 72 14.43 0.17 -13.10
N SER A 73 14.63 -0.27 -14.36
CA SER A 73 15.42 0.48 -15.35
C SER A 73 14.82 1.84 -15.68
N LYS A 74 13.49 1.94 -15.82
CA LYS A 74 12.80 3.22 -16.02
C LYS A 74 13.05 4.17 -14.84
N LEU A 75 12.90 3.68 -13.61
CA LEU A 75 13.17 4.49 -12.40
C LEU A 75 14.63 4.94 -12.34
N MET A 76 15.59 4.06 -12.62
CA MET A 76 17.01 4.44 -12.68
C MET A 76 17.29 5.51 -13.73
N SER A 77 16.67 5.41 -14.92
CA SER A 77 16.84 6.41 -15.98
C SER A 77 16.33 7.81 -15.54
N VAL A 78 15.23 7.86 -14.80
CA VAL A 78 14.69 9.09 -14.19
C VAL A 78 15.63 9.68 -13.15
N VAL A 79 16.25 8.83 -12.31
CA VAL A 79 17.20 9.26 -11.27
C VAL A 79 18.49 9.80 -11.90
N THR A 80 18.96 9.22 -13.01
CA THR A 80 20.19 9.68 -13.69
C THR A 80 20.01 10.94 -14.54
N ASN A 81 18.78 11.26 -14.95
CA ASN A 81 18.45 12.48 -15.69
C ASN A 81 17.14 13.07 -15.13
N PRO A 82 17.19 13.80 -13.99
CA PRO A 82 15.98 14.37 -13.38
C PRO A 82 15.26 15.36 -14.30
N SER A 83 15.95 15.93 -15.29
CA SER A 83 15.36 16.79 -16.33
C SER A 83 14.46 16.05 -17.32
N SER A 84 14.56 14.72 -17.44
CA SER A 84 13.67 13.90 -18.28
C SER A 84 12.30 13.67 -17.63
N PHE A 85 12.18 13.85 -16.32
CA PHE A 85 10.92 13.70 -15.60
C PHE A 85 9.89 14.77 -16.01
N PHE A 86 10.35 15.98 -16.31
CA PHE A 86 9.51 17.11 -16.72
C PHE A 86 9.17 17.16 -18.22
N LYS A 87 9.80 16.32 -19.05
CA LYS A 87 9.53 16.30 -20.51
C LYS A 87 8.39 15.36 -20.92
N SER A 88 7.95 14.44 -20.06
CA SER A 88 6.81 13.55 -20.35
C SER A 88 5.46 14.15 -19.96
N THR A 89 5.44 15.24 -19.19
CA THR A 89 4.22 15.98 -18.82
C THR A 89 4.20 17.31 -19.55
N GLY A 90 4.36 17.27 -20.87
CA GLY A 90 4.25 18.42 -21.74
C GLY A 90 2.84 18.54 -22.30
N ALA A 91 2.07 19.49 -21.77
CA ALA A 91 0.86 20.08 -22.33
C ALA A 91 -0.42 19.22 -22.39
N GLY A 92 -1.32 19.46 -21.44
CA GLY A 92 -2.75 19.18 -21.63
C GLY A 92 -3.51 18.85 -20.34
N VAL A 93 -4.31 19.81 -19.87
CA VAL A 93 -5.55 19.59 -19.11
C VAL A 93 -5.38 19.12 -17.66
N PHE A 94 -4.96 20.03 -16.78
CA PHE A 94 -5.49 20.08 -15.42
C PHE A 94 -6.60 21.11 -15.42
N ASP A 95 -7.77 20.70 -15.86
CA ASP A 95 -9.01 21.43 -15.63
C ASP A 95 -10.07 20.44 -15.16
N GLN A 96 -10.72 20.81 -14.07
CA GLN A 96 -12.13 20.52 -13.81
C GLN A 96 -12.48 19.11 -13.30
N TYR A 97 -12.33 18.91 -11.97
CA TYR A 97 -13.29 18.09 -11.24
C TYR A 97 -14.32 19.01 -10.55
N GLU A 98 -15.24 19.56 -11.32
CA GLU A 98 -16.53 19.94 -10.74
C GLU A 98 -17.60 19.27 -11.58
N SER A 99 -18.17 18.21 -11.03
CA SER A 99 -19.28 17.49 -11.63
C SER A 99 -20.25 17.13 -10.52
N LYS A 100 -21.27 17.97 -10.34
CA LYS A 100 -22.51 17.56 -9.67
C LYS A 100 -23.70 17.93 -10.56
N PRO A 101 -24.64 17.00 -10.82
CA PRO A 101 -25.62 17.15 -11.89
C PRO A 101 -26.89 17.90 -11.46
N THR A 102 -27.36 18.70 -12.41
CA THR A 102 -28.70 19.21 -12.77
C THR A 102 -29.89 18.94 -11.83
N HIS A 103 -30.58 20.02 -11.43
CA HIS A 103 -32.05 20.01 -11.29
C HIS A 103 -32.60 21.31 -11.91
N ASP A 104 -33.27 21.18 -13.06
CA ASP A 104 -33.95 22.26 -13.77
C ASP A 104 -35.10 22.85 -12.94
N GLN A 105 -35.26 24.19 -12.98
CA GLN A 105 -36.56 24.88 -13.06
C GLN A 105 -36.41 26.42 -13.20
N VAL A 106 -36.56 26.90 -14.43
CA VAL A 106 -37.41 28.01 -14.93
C VAL A 106 -37.72 29.25 -14.03
N PHE A 107 -37.21 30.41 -14.48
CA PHE A 107 -37.82 31.76 -14.59
C PHE A 107 -38.33 32.59 -13.36
N LEU A 108 -37.88 33.86 -13.38
CA LEU A 108 -38.47 35.13 -12.89
C LEU A 108 -38.43 35.52 -11.40
N GLY A 109 -37.66 36.60 -11.15
CA GLY A 109 -38.25 37.84 -10.60
C GLY A 109 -38.25 38.06 -9.08
N SER A 110 -37.61 39.16 -8.71
CA SER A 110 -37.95 40.09 -7.61
C SER A 110 -37.27 39.91 -6.24
N SER A 111 -36.83 41.06 -5.74
CA SER A 111 -36.27 41.37 -4.42
C SER A 111 -37.04 40.77 -3.25
N THR A 112 -36.31 40.39 -2.20
CA THR A 112 -36.42 40.92 -0.82
C THR A 112 -35.33 40.29 0.06
N ALA A 113 -34.67 41.08 0.90
CA ALA A 113 -33.78 40.62 1.96
C ALA A 113 -34.59 40.28 3.23
N PRO A 114 -33.96 39.92 4.36
CA PRO A 114 -33.13 38.75 4.64
C PRO A 114 -33.78 37.89 5.75
N VAL A 115 -33.53 36.57 5.80
CA VAL A 115 -33.88 35.76 6.99
C VAL A 115 -32.73 34.83 7.35
N ASN A 116 -32.19 35.13 8.54
CA ASN A 116 -31.35 34.34 9.41
C ASN A 116 -32.03 33.01 9.77
N ASP A 117 -31.32 31.89 9.61
CA ASP A 117 -31.46 30.75 10.51
C ASP A 117 -30.12 30.03 10.71
N ASN A 118 -29.50 30.43 11.80
CA ASN A 118 -28.50 29.74 12.58
C ASN A 118 -28.91 28.29 12.91
N PHE A 119 -28.10 27.32 12.50
CA PHE A 119 -27.93 26.06 13.23
C PHE A 119 -26.45 25.71 13.28
N GLY A 120 -25.81 26.09 14.39
CA GLY A 120 -24.53 25.53 14.79
C GLY A 120 -24.65 24.04 15.10
N TYR A 121 -23.51 23.35 15.12
CA TYR A 121 -22.93 22.79 16.35
C TYR A 121 -21.51 22.32 16.05
N CYS A 122 -20.59 22.75 16.92
CA CYS A 122 -19.23 22.28 17.02
C CYS A 122 -19.20 20.79 17.36
N HIS A 123 -18.22 20.07 16.79
CA HIS A 123 -17.68 18.86 17.41
C HIS A 123 -16.16 18.92 17.30
N GLY A 124 -15.53 19.28 18.41
CA GLY A 124 -14.14 18.92 18.66
C GLY A 124 -14.11 17.58 19.37
N PHE A 125 -13.08 16.78 19.14
CA PHE A 125 -12.66 15.73 20.06
C PHE A 125 -11.14 15.57 20.01
N PHE A 126 -10.61 15.30 21.20
CA PHE A 126 -9.24 14.88 21.51
C PHE A 126 -8.83 13.61 20.77
#